data_AF-A0A946U4A5-F1
#
_entry.id   AF-A0A946U4A5-F1
#
_cell.length_a   1.000
_cell.length_b   1.000
_cell.length_c   1.000
_cell.angle_alpha   90.00
_cell.angle_beta   90.00
_cell.angle_gamma   90.00
#
_symmetry.space_group_name_H-M   'P 1'
#
loop_
_entity.id
_entity.type
_entity.pdbx_description
1 polymer ?
#
loop_
_entity_poly.entity_id
_entity_poly.type
_entity_poly.pdbx_seq_one_letter_code
_entity_poly.pdbx_strand_id
1 'polypeptide(L)'
;MKIKYHLTLAFLGCITICSAVPWVSKDANVTFKLTAPKASEVLLRGDWGGGHVPMVRDDEGVWTLDMQLKPQIYSYSFMVDGVKTIDAANTALKVGRRAVASSIEVLGNPPMPWEMRDVPHGDVISITYNSKAAGDQRRFTVYTPPGYRPDQEERLPVLYLLHGNGEVESSWVQYGRAHMMADNLLADGKMKPMII
;
A
#
# COMPACT_ATOMS: atom_id res chain seq x y z
N MET A 1 -3.52 46.65 -7.06
CA MET A 1 -2.78 46.22 -5.84
C MET A 1 -2.47 44.73 -6.00
N LYS A 2 -1.24 44.37 -6.41
CA LYS A 2 -0.81 42.97 -6.62
C LYS A 2 0.22 42.63 -5.55
N ILE A 3 -0.11 41.71 -4.65
CA ILE A 3 0.81 41.22 -3.63
C ILE A 3 1.56 40.03 -4.23
N LYS A 4 2.87 40.17 -4.42
CA LYS A 4 3.79 39.07 -4.76
C LYS A 4 4.27 38.44 -3.46
N TYR A 5 4.03 37.15 -3.25
CA TYR A 5 4.73 36.39 -2.21
C TYR A 5 6.06 35.89 -2.79
N HIS A 6 7.17 36.29 -2.18
CA HIS A 6 8.46 35.64 -2.34
C HIS A 6 8.62 34.68 -1.18
N LEU A 7 8.61 33.38 -1.45
CA LEU A 7 8.90 32.34 -0.46
C LEU A 7 10.38 31.96 -0.63
N THR A 8 11.23 32.51 0.22
CA THR A 8 12.63 32.09 0.31
C THR A 8 12.70 30.90 1.26
N LEU A 9 12.82 29.69 0.72
CA LEU A 9 13.08 28.49 1.53
C LEU A 9 14.57 28.45 1.90
N ALA A 10 14.90 28.80 3.14
CA ALA A 10 16.23 28.56 3.70
C ALA A 10 16.29 27.12 4.22
N PHE A 11 17.05 26.25 3.55
CA PHE A 11 17.40 24.94 4.09
C PHE A 11 18.58 25.11 5.05
N LEU A 12 18.31 25.01 6.35
CA LEU A 12 19.31 24.86 7.39
C LEU A 12 18.99 23.63 8.22
N GLY A 13 19.92 22.68 8.22
CA GLY A 13 20.21 21.83 9.38
C GLY A 13 19.38 20.56 9.54
N CYS A 14 20.08 19.43 9.37
CA CYS A 14 19.72 18.09 9.88
C CYS A 14 18.39 17.51 9.37
N ILE A 15 18.41 16.99 8.14
CA ILE A 15 17.42 16.00 7.74
C ILE A 15 17.80 14.69 8.41
N THR A 16 17.34 14.47 9.64
CA THR A 16 17.07 13.09 10.06
C THR A 16 15.97 12.63 9.12
N ILE A 17 16.34 11.99 8.01
CA ILE A 17 15.38 11.33 7.13
C ILE A 17 14.75 10.29 8.05
N CYS A 18 13.49 10.52 8.44
CA CYS A 18 12.65 9.44 8.93
C CYS A 18 12.50 8.50 7.73
N SER A 19 13.49 7.65 7.51
CA SER A 19 13.47 6.66 6.46
C SER A 19 12.30 5.77 6.79
N ALA A 20 11.33 5.67 5.88
CA ALA A 20 10.22 4.74 6.04
C ALA A 20 10.80 3.38 6.45
N VAL A 21 10.34 2.84 7.57
CA VAL A 21 10.67 1.49 8.02
C VAL A 21 9.48 0.63 7.63
N PRO A 22 9.69 -0.48 6.91
CA PRO A 22 10.97 -1.03 6.45
C PRO A 22 11.59 -0.21 5.32
N TRP A 23 12.91 -0.09 5.32
CA TRP A 23 13.63 0.65 4.28
C TRP A 23 13.83 -0.23 3.06
N VAL A 24 13.52 0.30 1.87
CA VAL A 24 13.72 -0.37 0.59
C VAL A 24 14.83 0.36 -0.17
N SER A 25 15.93 -0.35 -0.44
CA SER A 25 16.98 0.15 -1.33
C SER A 25 16.51 0.19 -2.79
N LYS A 26 17.23 0.95 -3.62
CA LYS A 26 17.01 0.97 -5.09
C LYS A 26 17.20 -0.39 -5.75
N ASP A 27 18.01 -1.25 -5.14
CA ASP A 27 18.31 -2.59 -5.65
C ASP A 27 17.37 -3.65 -5.07
N ALA A 28 16.23 -3.26 -4.48
CA ALA A 28 15.25 -4.17 -3.88
C ALA A 28 15.74 -5.02 -2.69
N ASN A 29 16.88 -4.65 -2.09
CA ASN A 29 17.22 -5.08 -0.74
C ASN A 29 16.36 -4.30 0.28
N VAL A 30 15.75 -5.02 1.21
CA VAL A 30 14.85 -4.50 2.23
C VAL A 30 15.42 -4.76 3.61
N THR A 31 15.48 -3.72 4.44
CA THR A 31 15.90 -3.81 5.84
C THR A 31 14.68 -3.73 6.76
N PHE A 32 14.43 -4.81 7.49
CA PHE A 32 13.44 -4.87 8.54
C PHE A 32 14.11 -4.61 9.89
N LYS A 33 13.50 -3.77 10.73
CA LYS A 33 14.00 -3.45 12.07
C LYS A 33 12.90 -3.48 13.11
N LEU A 34 13.21 -4.00 14.29
CA LEU A 34 12.33 -3.98 15.46
C LEU A 34 13.14 -3.81 16.76
N THR A 35 12.82 -2.81 17.56
CA THR A 35 13.39 -2.67 18.91
C THR A 35 12.61 -3.53 19.89
N ALA A 36 13.23 -4.60 20.39
CA ALA A 36 12.62 -5.52 21.36
C ALA A 36 13.71 -6.11 22.28
N PRO A 37 14.26 -5.31 23.21
CA PRO A 37 15.47 -5.68 23.97
C PRO A 37 15.27 -6.87 24.92
N LYS A 38 14.02 -7.18 25.28
CA LYS A 38 13.65 -8.29 26.16
C LYS A 38 13.20 -9.55 25.40
N ALA A 39 13.06 -9.47 24.07
CA ALA A 39 12.69 -10.64 23.29
C ALA A 39 13.81 -11.68 23.31
N SER A 40 13.44 -12.95 23.31
CA SER A 40 14.38 -14.07 23.18
C SER A 40 14.55 -14.47 21.71
N GLU A 41 13.49 -14.32 20.92
CA GLU A 41 13.47 -14.58 19.49
C GLU A 41 12.59 -13.56 18.75
N VAL A 42 13.07 -13.08 17.62
CA VAL A 42 12.24 -12.38 16.63
C VAL A 42 12.40 -13.04 15.27
N LEU A 43 11.28 -13.47 14.69
CA LEU A 43 11.22 -13.96 13.32
C LEU A 43 10.43 -12.99 12.44
N LEU A 44 10.81 -12.87 11.18
CA LEU A 44 10.04 -12.20 10.15
C LEU A 44 9.20 -13.23 9.39
N ARG A 45 7.91 -12.94 9.19
CA ARG A 45 6.98 -13.73 8.38
C ARG A 45 6.34 -12.84 7.31
N GLY A 46 6.20 -13.35 6.10
CA GLY A 46 5.43 -12.68 5.03
C GLY A 46 5.11 -13.58 3.86
N ASP A 47 4.56 -12.99 2.79
CA ASP A 47 4.00 -13.69 1.63
C ASP A 47 4.98 -13.88 0.45
N TRP A 48 6.29 -13.83 0.70
CA TRP A 48 7.35 -14.15 -0.26
C TRP A 48 7.55 -15.65 -0.57
N GLY A 49 6.63 -16.52 -0.13
CA GLY A 49 6.66 -17.95 -0.45
C GLY A 49 7.64 -18.79 0.37
N GLY A 50 8.09 -18.29 1.53
CA GLY A 50 8.97 -19.00 2.46
C GLY A 50 8.39 -19.16 3.87
N GLY A 51 9.19 -19.76 4.77
CA GLY A 51 8.87 -19.88 6.19
C GLY A 51 9.21 -18.61 6.99
N HIS A 52 9.19 -18.73 8.31
CA HIS A 52 9.70 -17.69 9.20
C HIS A 52 11.22 -17.53 9.02
N VAL A 53 11.70 -16.28 8.98
CA VAL A 53 13.13 -15.95 8.83
C VAL A 53 13.63 -15.33 10.13
N PRO A 54 14.65 -15.89 10.81
CA PRO A 54 15.15 -15.33 12.05
C PRO A 54 15.84 -13.97 11.82
N MET A 55 15.65 -13.05 12.76
CA MET A 55 16.33 -11.75 12.77
C MET A 55 17.53 -11.79 13.72
N VAL A 56 18.51 -10.92 13.48
CA VAL A 56 19.72 -10.82 14.31
C VAL A 56 19.56 -9.66 15.29
N ARG A 57 19.75 -9.93 16.58
CA ARG A 57 19.72 -8.92 17.64
C ARG A 57 21.12 -8.33 17.87
N ASP A 58 21.22 -7.02 17.98
CA ASP A 58 22.43 -6.34 18.47
C ASP A 58 22.43 -6.15 20.01
N ASP A 59 23.50 -5.51 20.52
CA ASP A 59 23.70 -5.21 21.94
C ASP A 59 22.72 -4.15 22.47
N GLU A 60 22.23 -3.26 21.61
CA GLU A 60 21.18 -2.28 21.92
C GLU A 60 19.76 -2.88 21.95
N GLY A 61 19.61 -4.14 21.52
CA GLY A 61 18.32 -4.84 21.52
C GLY A 61 17.45 -4.55 20.31
N VAL A 62 18.06 -4.11 19.21
CA VAL A 62 17.43 -3.96 17.90
C VAL A 62 17.62 -5.24 17.10
N TRP A 63 16.52 -5.76 16.59
CA TRP A 63 16.48 -6.92 15.70
C TRP A 63 16.48 -6.43 14.26
N THR A 64 17.42 -6.91 13.46
CA THR A 64 17.58 -6.51 12.05
C THR A 64 17.59 -7.75 11.13
N LEU A 65 16.98 -7.60 9.96
CA LEU A 65 17.10 -8.55 8.84
C LEU A 65 17.14 -7.79 7.52
N ASP A 66 18.18 -8.06 6.73
CA ASP A 66 18.27 -7.63 5.34
C ASP A 66 17.83 -8.78 4.42
N MET A 67 16.95 -8.47 3.47
CA MET A 67 16.43 -9.45 2.53
C MET A 67 16.26 -8.86 1.14
N GLN A 68 16.76 -9.59 0.15
CA GLN A 68 16.53 -9.31 -1.25
C GLN A 68 15.14 -9.80 -1.65
N LEU A 69 14.28 -8.91 -2.14
CA LEU A 69 12.93 -9.23 -2.60
C LEU A 69 12.76 -8.93 -4.09
N LYS A 70 11.86 -9.67 -4.74
CA LYS A 70 11.45 -9.36 -6.12
C LYS A 70 10.42 -8.22 -6.12
N PRO A 71 10.31 -7.41 -7.19
CA PRO A 71 9.28 -6.39 -7.32
C PRO A 71 7.87 -6.95 -7.09
N GLN A 72 7.22 -6.49 -6.02
CA GLN A 72 5.88 -6.91 -5.57
C GLN A 72 5.47 -6.09 -4.34
N ILE A 73 4.18 -6.11 -4.01
CA ILE A 73 3.64 -5.68 -2.72
C ILE A 73 3.56 -6.90 -1.80
N TYR A 74 4.36 -6.91 -0.74
CA TYR A 74 4.37 -7.96 0.26
C TYR A 74 3.63 -7.54 1.52
N SER A 75 2.93 -8.49 2.13
CA SER A 75 2.46 -8.37 3.51
C SER A 75 3.37 -9.13 4.46
N TYR A 76 3.64 -8.56 5.63
CA TYR A 76 4.53 -9.16 6.62
C TYR A 76 4.13 -8.85 8.06
N SER A 77 4.71 -9.59 9.01
CA SER A 77 4.61 -9.34 10.45
C SER A 77 5.84 -9.89 11.15
N PHE A 78 6.18 -9.33 12.31
CA PHE A 78 7.12 -9.93 13.23
C PHE A 78 6.45 -11.03 14.05
N MET A 79 7.21 -12.03 14.45
CA MET A 79 6.85 -13.04 15.43
C MET A 79 7.81 -12.86 16.61
N VAL A 80 7.37 -12.15 17.65
CA VAL A 80 8.18 -11.85 18.84
C VAL A 80 7.83 -12.86 19.92
N ASP A 81 8.76 -13.75 20.25
CA ASP A 81 8.55 -14.86 21.20
C ASP A 81 7.24 -15.65 20.91
N GLY A 82 6.97 -15.90 19.62
CA GLY A 82 5.78 -16.62 19.14
C GLY A 82 4.51 -15.76 18.95
N VAL A 83 4.53 -14.47 19.33
CA VAL A 83 3.39 -13.56 19.17
C VAL A 83 3.51 -12.78 17.86
N LYS A 84 2.44 -12.82 17.05
CA LYS A 84 2.36 -12.02 15.82
C LYS A 84 2.21 -10.52 16.16
N THR A 85 3.14 -9.71 15.67
CA THR A 85 3.22 -8.27 15.92
C THR A 85 3.35 -7.51 14.60
N ILE A 86 2.54 -6.48 14.40
CA ILE A 86 2.68 -5.56 13.27
C ILE A 86 3.89 -4.65 13.48
N ASP A 87 4.52 -4.21 12.39
CA ASP A 87 5.52 -3.15 12.45
C ASP A 87 4.84 -1.81 12.75
N ALA A 88 4.99 -1.33 13.98
CA ALA A 88 4.43 -0.05 14.41
C ALA A 88 5.12 1.17 13.78
N ALA A 89 6.33 1.00 13.22
CA ALA A 89 7.02 2.04 12.47
C ALA A 89 6.54 2.13 11.01
N ASN A 90 5.80 1.12 10.53
CA ASN A 90 5.26 1.07 9.18
C ASN A 90 3.78 1.48 9.14
N THR A 91 3.49 2.61 8.53
CA THR A 91 2.11 3.11 8.35
C THR A 91 1.35 2.38 7.24
N ALA A 92 2.05 1.67 6.34
CA ALA A 92 1.42 0.87 5.31
C ALA A 92 0.96 -0.46 5.90
N LEU A 93 -0.36 -0.66 5.93
CA LEU A 93 -0.98 -1.83 6.51
C LEU A 93 -1.81 -2.61 5.51
N LYS A 94 -1.71 -3.93 5.69
CA LYS A 94 -2.53 -5.13 5.45
C LYS A 94 -3.93 -5.25 6.06
N VAL A 95 -4.88 -4.33 5.93
CA VAL A 95 -6.19 -4.40 6.60
C VAL A 95 -7.19 -5.31 5.87
N GLY A 96 -7.60 -6.38 6.54
CA GLY A 96 -8.76 -7.20 6.16
C GLY A 96 -9.64 -7.55 7.36
N ARG A 97 -10.75 -8.26 7.14
CA ARG A 97 -11.67 -8.66 8.23
C ARG A 97 -11.03 -9.64 9.21
N ARG A 98 -10.11 -10.48 8.74
CA ARG A 98 -9.56 -11.59 9.53
C ARG A 98 -8.19 -11.31 10.14
N ALA A 99 -7.43 -10.38 9.58
CA ALA A 99 -6.10 -10.06 10.07
C ALA A 99 -5.65 -8.67 9.58
N VAL A 100 -4.80 -8.05 10.39
CA VAL A 100 -3.95 -6.93 10.00
C VAL A 100 -2.52 -7.46 9.86
N ALA A 101 -1.80 -6.94 8.86
CA ALA A 101 -0.38 -7.15 8.64
C ALA A 101 0.27 -5.81 8.26
N SER A 102 1.59 -5.69 8.36
CA SER A 102 2.31 -4.59 7.73
C SER A 102 2.47 -4.87 6.24
N SER A 103 2.62 -3.83 5.43
CA SER A 103 2.76 -3.94 3.98
C SER A 103 4.00 -3.21 3.50
N ILE A 104 4.66 -3.74 2.49
CA ILE A 104 5.80 -3.10 1.83
C ILE A 104 5.67 -3.26 0.33
N GLU A 105 6.01 -2.21 -0.42
CA GLU A 105 6.07 -2.25 -1.88
C GLU A 105 7.53 -2.21 -2.32
N VAL A 106 7.93 -3.23 -3.06
CA VAL A 106 9.24 -3.32 -3.72
C VAL A 106 9.02 -2.97 -5.17
N LEU A 107 9.59 -1.84 -5.60
CA LEU A 107 9.40 -1.28 -6.93
C LEU A 107 10.18 -2.06 -7.99
N GLY A 108 9.63 -2.11 -9.20
CA GLY A 108 10.22 -2.69 -10.38
C GLY A 108 11.07 -1.69 -11.16
N ASN A 109 11.96 -2.24 -11.99
CA ASN A 109 12.63 -1.49 -13.04
C ASN A 109 12.68 -2.36 -14.32
N PRO A 110 11.82 -2.11 -15.32
CA PRO A 110 10.84 -1.01 -15.42
C PRO A 110 9.69 -1.11 -14.39
N PRO A 111 8.96 -0.02 -14.13
CA PRO A 111 7.85 0.00 -13.16
C PRO A 111 6.78 -1.07 -13.47
N MET A 112 6.29 -1.73 -12.43
CA MET A 112 5.22 -2.72 -12.56
C MET A 112 3.86 -2.06 -12.88
N PRO A 113 2.88 -2.81 -13.45
CA PRO A 113 1.59 -2.24 -13.86
C PRO A 113 0.78 -1.57 -12.75
N TRP A 114 1.02 -1.91 -11.48
CA TRP A 114 0.33 -1.36 -10.31
C TRP A 114 1.09 -0.22 -9.62
N GLU A 115 2.30 0.09 -10.08
CA GLU A 115 3.11 1.16 -9.50
C GLU A 115 2.58 2.53 -9.94
N MET A 116 2.74 3.51 -9.06
CA MET A 116 2.44 4.90 -9.37
C MET A 116 3.36 5.38 -10.50
N ARG A 117 2.75 5.92 -11.56
CA ARG A 117 3.42 6.54 -12.71
C ARG A 117 2.94 7.98 -12.83
N ASP A 118 3.72 8.82 -13.49
CA ASP A 118 3.32 10.18 -13.84
C ASP A 118 2.33 10.14 -15.02
N VAL A 119 1.08 9.84 -14.72
CA VAL A 119 -0.06 9.74 -15.66
C VAL A 119 -1.30 10.38 -15.04
N PRO A 120 -2.31 10.76 -15.84
CA PRO A 120 -3.59 11.20 -15.29
C PRO A 120 -4.19 10.14 -14.37
N HIS A 121 -4.62 10.55 -13.17
CA HIS A 121 -5.20 9.67 -12.17
C HIS A 121 -6.71 9.84 -12.06
N GLY A 122 -7.42 8.71 -11.95
CA GLY A 122 -8.83 8.67 -11.63
C GLY A 122 -9.12 8.92 -10.15
N ASP A 123 -10.40 9.09 -9.82
CA ASP A 123 -10.86 9.23 -8.44
C ASP A 123 -11.23 7.87 -7.85
N VAL A 124 -10.94 7.69 -6.56
CA VAL A 124 -11.42 6.55 -5.77
C VAL A 124 -12.35 7.05 -4.68
N ILE A 125 -13.61 6.64 -4.75
CA ILE A 125 -14.70 7.15 -3.90
C ILE A 125 -15.26 6.00 -3.07
N SER A 126 -15.36 6.22 -1.77
CA SER A 126 -15.99 5.28 -0.85
C SER A 126 -17.44 5.70 -0.57
N ILE A 127 -18.41 4.84 -0.90
CA ILE A 127 -19.83 5.14 -0.78
C ILE A 127 -20.46 4.23 0.28
N THR A 128 -21.17 4.82 1.23
CA THR A 128 -22.00 4.11 2.21
C THR A 128 -23.46 4.17 1.79
N TYR A 129 -24.17 3.05 1.85
CA TYR A 129 -25.59 2.96 1.47
C TYR A 129 -26.37 2.03 2.40
N ASN A 130 -27.68 2.26 2.51
CA ASN A 130 -28.59 1.38 3.26
C ASN A 130 -29.01 0.20 2.37
N SER A 131 -28.66 -1.03 2.77
CA SER A 131 -28.95 -2.25 2.03
C SER A 131 -30.24 -2.90 2.53
N LYS A 132 -31.30 -2.87 1.72
CA LYS A 132 -32.56 -3.57 2.05
C LYS A 132 -32.38 -5.08 2.16
N ALA A 133 -31.56 -5.67 1.28
CA ALA A 133 -31.34 -7.11 1.25
C ALA A 133 -30.54 -7.62 2.45
N ALA A 134 -29.64 -6.79 3.00
CA ALA A 134 -28.82 -7.16 4.16
C ALA A 134 -29.38 -6.66 5.50
N GLY A 135 -30.30 -5.68 5.47
CA GLY A 135 -30.88 -5.08 6.67
C GLY A 135 -29.94 -4.13 7.41
N ASP A 136 -28.83 -3.71 6.82
CA ASP A 136 -27.79 -2.87 7.43
C ASP A 136 -27.19 -1.83 6.47
N GLN A 137 -26.27 -1.01 7.00
CA GLN A 137 -25.45 -0.11 6.17
C GLN A 137 -24.26 -0.87 5.60
N ARG A 138 -24.06 -0.74 4.29
CA ARG A 138 -22.93 -1.34 3.59
C ARG A 138 -22.11 -0.27 2.89
N ARG A 139 -20.90 -0.65 2.50
CA ARG A 139 -19.96 0.21 1.80
C ARG A 139 -19.47 -0.47 0.54
N PHE A 140 -19.21 0.31 -0.49
CA PHE A 140 -18.44 -0.10 -1.67
C PHE A 140 -17.49 1.02 -2.07
N THR A 141 -16.47 0.66 -2.83
CA THR A 141 -15.51 1.60 -3.40
C THR A 141 -15.71 1.66 -4.90
N VAL A 142 -15.66 2.86 -5.46
CA VAL A 142 -15.82 3.13 -6.89
C VAL A 142 -14.56 3.82 -7.38
N TYR A 143 -13.99 3.32 -8.47
CA TYR A 143 -13.02 4.04 -9.26
C TYR A 143 -13.70 4.68 -10.48
N THR A 144 -13.39 5.94 -10.74
CA THR A 144 -13.80 6.64 -11.97
C THR A 144 -12.56 7.09 -12.74
N PRO A 145 -12.53 6.95 -14.08
CA PRO A 145 -11.34 7.23 -14.86
C PRO A 145 -10.99 8.73 -14.86
N PRO A 146 -9.73 9.10 -15.18
CA PRO A 146 -9.30 10.50 -15.25
C PRO A 146 -10.24 11.35 -16.11
N GLY A 147 -10.70 12.48 -15.56
CA GLY A 147 -11.58 13.42 -16.26
C GLY A 147 -13.07 13.04 -16.29
N TYR A 148 -13.47 11.97 -15.59
CA TYR A 148 -14.89 11.60 -15.43
C TYR A 148 -15.72 12.74 -14.84
N ARG A 149 -16.91 12.97 -15.39
CA ARG A 149 -17.90 13.89 -14.81
C ARG A 149 -19.25 13.20 -14.63
N PRO A 150 -19.91 13.34 -13.47
CA PRO A 150 -21.23 12.71 -13.24
C PRO A 150 -22.32 13.13 -14.23
N ASP A 151 -22.22 14.32 -14.80
CA ASP A 151 -23.19 14.92 -15.73
C ASP A 151 -22.83 14.73 -17.21
N GLN A 152 -21.78 13.98 -17.53
CA GLN A 152 -21.38 13.74 -18.92
C GLN A 152 -22.44 12.95 -19.70
N GLU A 153 -22.59 13.26 -20.98
CA GLU A 153 -23.55 12.56 -21.86
C GLU A 153 -23.13 11.09 -22.09
N GLU A 154 -21.83 10.86 -22.33
CA GLU A 154 -21.29 9.53 -22.59
C GLU A 154 -21.37 8.63 -21.35
N ARG A 155 -22.11 7.53 -21.47
CA ARG A 155 -22.20 6.50 -20.43
C ARG A 155 -21.01 5.56 -20.53
N LEU A 156 -20.30 5.38 -19.42
CA LEU A 156 -19.20 4.45 -19.33
C LEU A 156 -19.69 3.04 -18.95
N PRO A 157 -19.02 1.97 -19.43
CA PRO A 157 -19.25 0.62 -18.91
C PRO A 157 -18.84 0.53 -17.44
N VAL A 158 -19.44 -0.43 -16.72
CA VAL A 158 -19.18 -0.68 -15.30
C VAL A 158 -18.67 -2.11 -15.11
N LEU A 159 -17.54 -2.26 -14.42
CA LEU A 159 -16.98 -3.54 -14.00
C LEU A 159 -17.18 -3.71 -12.48
N TYR A 160 -18.03 -4.64 -12.06
CA TYR A 160 -18.13 -5.00 -10.65
C TYR A 160 -17.00 -5.96 -10.26
N LEU A 161 -16.04 -5.48 -9.48
CA LEU A 161 -14.87 -6.25 -9.04
C LEU A 161 -15.00 -6.70 -7.58
N LEU A 162 -15.13 -8.01 -7.36
CA LEU A 162 -15.39 -8.60 -6.04
C LEU A 162 -14.10 -9.13 -5.40
N HIS A 163 -13.95 -8.93 -4.09
CA HIS A 163 -12.79 -9.39 -3.31
C HIS A 163 -12.95 -10.86 -2.85
N GLY A 164 -11.86 -11.44 -2.35
CA GLY A 164 -11.84 -12.80 -1.84
C GLY A 164 -12.40 -12.94 -0.42
N ASN A 165 -12.40 -14.17 0.10
CA ASN A 165 -12.82 -14.45 1.48
C ASN A 165 -11.87 -13.79 2.50
N GLY A 166 -12.43 -13.09 3.49
CA GLY A 166 -11.68 -12.43 4.57
C GLY A 166 -11.21 -11.01 4.25
N GLU A 167 -11.49 -10.53 3.04
CA GLU A 167 -11.20 -9.17 2.58
C GLU A 167 -12.41 -8.22 2.77
N VAL A 168 -12.20 -6.94 2.47
CA VAL A 168 -13.18 -5.85 2.54
C VAL A 168 -13.30 -5.12 1.20
N GLU A 169 -14.29 -4.24 1.05
CA GLU A 169 -14.61 -3.52 -0.18
C GLU A 169 -13.42 -2.74 -0.77
N SER A 170 -12.54 -2.22 0.09
CA SER A 170 -11.39 -1.41 -0.30
C SER A 170 -10.15 -2.24 -0.69
N SER A 171 -10.20 -3.57 -0.60
CA SER A 171 -9.01 -4.43 -0.77
C SER A 171 -8.41 -4.37 -2.17
N TRP A 172 -9.27 -4.25 -3.20
CA TRP A 172 -8.83 -4.08 -4.59
C TRP A 172 -8.14 -2.73 -4.85
N VAL A 173 -8.42 -1.71 -4.04
CA VAL A 173 -7.70 -0.43 -4.08
C VAL A 173 -6.43 -0.52 -3.26
N GLN A 174 -6.52 -0.95 -2.00
CA GLN A 174 -5.39 -0.93 -1.06
C GLN A 174 -4.25 -1.87 -1.46
N TYR A 175 -4.56 -3.14 -1.75
CA TYR A 175 -3.56 -4.17 -2.08
C TYR A 175 -3.58 -4.55 -3.55
N GLY A 176 -4.79 -4.69 -4.11
CA GLY A 176 -4.94 -5.06 -5.52
C GLY A 176 -4.47 -3.97 -6.48
N ARG A 177 -4.34 -2.72 -6.01
CA ARG A 177 -3.93 -1.55 -6.79
C ARG A 177 -4.70 -1.39 -8.10
N ALA A 178 -5.97 -1.80 -8.14
CA ALA A 178 -6.78 -1.83 -9.36
C ALA A 178 -6.90 -0.44 -10.01
N HIS A 179 -7.07 0.61 -9.20
CA HIS A 179 -7.07 2.01 -9.65
C HIS A 179 -5.76 2.41 -10.36
N MET A 180 -4.59 2.12 -9.77
CA MET A 180 -3.29 2.41 -10.41
C MET A 180 -3.11 1.63 -11.70
N MET A 181 -3.51 0.35 -11.72
CA MET A 181 -3.48 -0.46 -12.94
C MET A 181 -4.40 0.11 -14.02
N ALA A 182 -5.60 0.57 -13.66
CA ALA A 182 -6.54 1.19 -14.58
C ALA A 182 -5.97 2.48 -15.16
N ASP A 183 -5.44 3.39 -14.33
CA ASP A 183 -4.77 4.63 -14.77
C ASP A 183 -3.65 4.32 -15.78
N ASN A 184 -2.77 3.38 -15.42
CA ASN A 184 -1.63 2.99 -16.25
C ASN A 184 -2.07 2.36 -17.58
N LEU A 185 -3.09 1.50 -17.57
CA LEU A 185 -3.63 0.89 -18.79
C LEU A 185 -4.37 1.90 -19.67
N LEU A 186 -5.05 2.89 -19.09
CA LEU A 186 -5.69 3.98 -19.82
C LEU A 186 -4.66 4.88 -20.49
N ALA A 187 -3.60 5.27 -19.76
CA ALA A 187 -2.50 6.07 -20.29
C ALA A 187 -1.75 5.36 -21.43
N ASP A 188 -1.58 4.04 -21.32
CA ASP A 188 -0.98 3.20 -22.36
C ASP A 188 -1.93 2.91 -23.54
N GLY A 189 -3.20 3.32 -23.49
CA GLY A 189 -4.21 3.02 -24.51
C GLY A 189 -4.62 1.54 -24.58
N LYS A 190 -4.36 0.76 -23.52
CA LYS A 190 -4.65 -0.68 -23.42
C LYS A 190 -6.00 -0.98 -22.77
N MET A 191 -6.69 0.03 -22.26
CA MET A 191 -7.99 -0.06 -21.63
C MET A 191 -8.90 1.06 -22.14
N LYS A 192 -10.19 0.76 -22.30
CA LYS A 192 -11.21 1.79 -22.54
C LYS A 192 -11.66 2.40 -21.19
N PRO A 193 -11.98 3.70 -21.12
CA PRO A 193 -12.52 4.31 -19.91
C PRO A 193 -13.72 3.53 -19.37
N MET A 194 -13.69 3.19 -18.08
CA MET A 194 -14.76 2.47 -17.40
C MET A 194 -14.77 2.78 -15.91
N ILE A 195 -15.94 2.60 -15.29
CA ILE A 195 -16.10 2.67 -13.84
C ILE A 195 -15.86 1.27 -13.28
N ILE A 196 -15.14 1.18 -12.16
CA ILE A 196 -14.86 -0.10 -11.45
C ILE A 196 -15.44 -0.01 -10.04
#